data_AF-R4LWY5-F1
#
_entry.id   AF-R4LWY5-F1
#
_cell.length_a   1.000
_cell.length_b   1.000
_cell.length_c   1.000
_cell.angle_alpha   90.00
_cell.angle_beta   90.00
_cell.angle_gamma   90.00
#
_symmetry.space_group_name_H-M   'P 1'
#
loop_
_entity.id
_entity.type
_entity.pdbx_description
1 polymer ?
#
loop_
_entity_poly.entity_id
_entity_poly.type
_entity_poly.pdbx_seq_one_letter_code
_entity_poly.pdbx_strand_id
1 'polypeptide(L)'
;MAVFGVVVAGLAAAVVPMTASQAAESCVTAYSSSQVYTGGQRASYSAHNWTAKWWTQGETPSTGGSGVWNDDGACGGGSTTPPPTGGGSCSYPNWTAGTWYDAGAIVKYTNGGYYRAKNANPGYDPVISTWYWEPYSCTGGGTGGGGGTTSGFPVTEAQFNQMFPNRIAFYSYAALVDAAKKYPAFAATGSDTVKKQEIAAFLANVNHESGGLVYVEEVNQANWPLYCDASQSYGCPAGQSAYHGRGPIQLSWNFNYKAAGDALGIDLLHNPDRVKNEASVAYQTAVWYWMTQRGPGTMTPHDAMVNSRGFGETIRSINGSLECNGGNPAQVQSRVDAYNRFTALLGVAPGANLYC
;
A
#
# COMPACT_ATOMS: atom_id res chain seq x y z
N MET A 1 -24.22 83.61 -27.38
CA MET A 1 -23.03 83.30 -26.57
C MET A 1 -23.49 82.86 -25.17
N ALA A 2 -22.74 81.93 -24.58
CA ALA A 2 -22.74 81.50 -23.19
C ALA A 2 -23.89 80.59 -22.67
N VAL A 3 -23.59 79.30 -22.82
CA VAL A 3 -23.93 78.10 -22.03
C VAL A 3 -23.92 78.36 -20.51
N PHE A 4 -24.83 77.74 -19.74
CA PHE A 4 -24.53 77.03 -18.48
C PHE A 4 -25.63 76.01 -18.15
N GLY A 5 -25.23 74.73 -18.10
CA GLY A 5 -26.10 73.58 -17.88
C GLY A 5 -26.37 73.28 -16.41
N VAL A 6 -27.57 72.79 -16.13
CA VAL A 6 -28.00 72.28 -14.82
C VAL A 6 -27.63 70.79 -14.75
N VAL A 7 -26.82 70.40 -13.76
CA VAL A 7 -26.52 68.99 -13.45
C VAL A 7 -27.55 68.50 -12.43
N VAL A 8 -28.41 67.56 -12.86
CA VAL A 8 -29.30 66.79 -11.97
C VAL A 8 -28.62 65.45 -11.69
N ALA A 9 -28.19 65.22 -10.44
CA ALA A 9 -27.67 63.94 -10.00
C ALA A 9 -28.84 62.99 -9.68
N GLY A 10 -29.18 62.11 -10.63
CA GLY A 10 -30.13 61.02 -10.41
C GLY A 10 -29.46 59.85 -9.67
N LEU A 11 -29.89 59.58 -8.44
CA LEU A 11 -29.58 58.33 -7.73
C LEU A 11 -30.40 57.19 -8.35
N ALA A 12 -29.76 56.36 -9.17
CA ALA A 12 -30.32 55.08 -9.60
C ALA A 12 -30.13 54.04 -8.49
N ALA A 13 -31.20 53.71 -7.76
CA ALA A 13 -31.22 52.55 -6.88
C ALA A 13 -31.34 51.27 -7.74
N ALA A 14 -30.25 50.53 -7.84
CA ALA A 14 -30.24 49.22 -8.49
C ALA A 14 -31.02 48.21 -7.63
N VAL A 15 -32.19 47.79 -8.10
CA VAL A 15 -32.92 46.64 -7.53
C VAL A 15 -32.23 45.38 -8.03
N VAL A 16 -31.37 44.81 -7.19
CA VAL A 16 -30.74 43.51 -7.45
C VAL A 16 -31.77 42.42 -7.13
N PRO A 17 -32.11 41.51 -8.07
CA PRO A 17 -32.98 40.38 -7.74
C PRO A 17 -32.24 39.49 -6.74
N MET A 18 -32.79 39.36 -5.53
CA MET A 18 -32.36 38.35 -4.57
C MET A 18 -32.75 36.99 -5.13
N THR A 19 -31.77 36.25 -5.64
CA THR A 19 -31.91 34.83 -5.89
C THR A 19 -32.17 34.15 -4.54
N ALA A 20 -33.32 33.50 -4.39
CA ALA A 20 -33.57 32.64 -3.26
C ALA A 20 -32.50 31.54 -3.25
N SER A 21 -31.57 31.61 -2.29
CA SER A 21 -30.63 30.53 -2.04
C SER A 21 -31.45 29.33 -1.56
N GLN A 22 -31.67 28.35 -2.44
CA GLN A 22 -32.26 27.08 -2.02
C GLN A 22 -31.29 26.44 -1.03
N ALA A 23 -31.66 26.41 0.25
CA ALA A 23 -30.91 25.65 1.24
C ALA A 23 -30.95 24.18 0.82
N ALA A 24 -29.78 23.53 0.82
CA ALA A 24 -29.67 22.10 0.54
C ALA A 24 -30.60 21.32 1.50
N GLU A 25 -31.36 20.36 0.97
CA GLU A 25 -32.22 19.48 1.78
C GLU A 25 -31.38 18.81 2.87
N SER A 26 -31.94 18.49 4.04
CA SER A 26 -31.20 17.69 5.03
C SER A 26 -30.88 16.31 4.46
N CYS A 27 -29.72 15.75 4.80
CA CYS A 27 -29.39 14.40 4.37
C CYS A 27 -30.37 13.38 4.99
N VAL A 28 -30.93 12.50 4.17
CA VAL A 28 -31.72 11.36 4.65
C VAL A 28 -30.81 10.30 5.26
N THR A 29 -31.37 9.18 5.72
CA THR A 29 -30.59 8.04 6.26
C THR A 29 -29.48 7.62 5.31
N ALA A 30 -28.27 7.43 5.86
CA ALA A 30 -27.10 7.06 5.06
C ALA A 30 -27.29 5.70 4.35
N TYR A 31 -26.74 5.61 3.15
CA TYR A 31 -26.70 4.37 2.37
C TYR A 31 -26.00 3.24 3.14
N SER A 32 -26.55 2.03 3.04
CA SER A 32 -26.00 0.79 3.58
C SER A 32 -25.92 -0.26 2.49
N SER A 33 -24.73 -0.85 2.28
CA SER A 33 -24.52 -1.88 1.26
C SER A 33 -25.27 -3.19 1.55
N SER A 34 -25.63 -3.46 2.81
CA SER A 34 -26.40 -4.64 3.19
C SER A 34 -27.91 -4.44 3.10
N GLN A 35 -28.37 -3.19 2.99
CA GLN A 35 -29.79 -2.88 2.87
C GLN A 35 -30.26 -3.07 1.42
N VAL A 36 -31.42 -3.71 1.27
CA VAL A 36 -32.14 -3.76 0.00
C VAL A 36 -32.90 -2.45 -0.18
N TYR A 37 -32.67 -1.79 -1.31
CA TYR A 37 -33.41 -0.60 -1.73
C TYR A 37 -34.35 -0.92 -2.89
N THR A 38 -35.63 -0.62 -2.74
CA THR A 38 -36.63 -0.75 -3.82
C THR A 38 -36.95 0.61 -4.44
N GLY A 39 -37.59 0.63 -5.61
CA GLY A 39 -37.94 1.87 -6.32
C GLY A 39 -38.63 2.91 -5.43
N GLY A 40 -38.12 4.14 -5.44
CA GLY A 40 -38.56 5.28 -4.64
C GLY A 40 -37.88 5.43 -3.27
N GLN A 41 -37.10 4.45 -2.80
CA GLN A 41 -36.41 4.55 -1.51
C GLN A 41 -35.18 5.46 -1.61
N ARG A 42 -34.96 6.29 -0.58
CA ARG A 42 -33.91 7.31 -0.54
C ARG A 42 -32.79 6.92 0.41
N ALA A 43 -31.56 7.30 0.07
CA ALA A 43 -30.39 7.17 0.93
C ALA A 43 -29.43 8.35 0.71
N SER A 44 -28.73 8.78 1.75
CA SER A 44 -27.66 9.78 1.61
C SER A 44 -26.30 9.11 1.40
N TYR A 45 -25.52 9.64 0.48
CA TYR A 45 -24.15 9.20 0.23
C TYR A 45 -23.34 10.36 -0.36
N SER A 46 -22.13 10.59 0.15
CA SER A 46 -21.23 11.65 -0.30
C SER A 46 -21.86 13.06 -0.31
N ALA A 47 -22.58 13.42 0.76
CA ALA A 47 -23.29 14.70 0.92
C ALA A 47 -24.36 14.99 -0.15
N HIS A 48 -24.90 13.95 -0.77
CA HIS A 48 -26.04 14.00 -1.68
C HIS A 48 -27.12 13.04 -1.19
N ASN A 49 -28.38 13.39 -1.47
CA ASN A 49 -29.49 12.45 -1.35
C ASN A 49 -29.68 11.73 -2.69
N TRP A 50 -29.97 10.43 -2.63
CA TRP A 50 -30.14 9.59 -3.81
C TRP A 50 -31.43 8.79 -3.71
N THR A 51 -32.16 8.66 -4.81
CA THR A 51 -33.38 7.82 -4.91
C THR A 51 -33.12 6.59 -5.77
N ALA A 52 -33.41 5.39 -5.25
CA ALA A 52 -33.36 4.16 -6.03
C ALA A 52 -34.50 4.13 -7.05
N LYS A 53 -34.21 3.87 -8.32
CA LYS A 53 -35.23 3.78 -9.39
C LYS A 53 -35.89 2.41 -9.43
N TRP A 54 -35.17 1.36 -9.07
CA TRP A 54 -35.62 -0.03 -8.99
C TRP A 54 -34.82 -0.78 -7.92
N TRP A 55 -35.05 -2.09 -7.79
CA TRP A 55 -34.39 -2.94 -6.79
C TRP A 55 -32.85 -2.88 -6.90
N THR A 56 -32.17 -2.66 -5.78
CA THR A 56 -30.72 -2.76 -5.65
C THR A 56 -30.28 -3.14 -4.24
N GLN A 57 -29.17 -3.86 -4.14
CA GLN A 57 -28.47 -4.16 -2.89
C GLN A 57 -26.97 -4.17 -3.19
N GLY A 58 -26.17 -3.54 -2.34
CA GLY A 58 -24.71 -3.52 -2.49
C GLY A 58 -24.15 -2.57 -3.57
N GLU A 59 -24.99 -1.96 -4.41
CA GLU A 59 -24.53 -0.94 -5.37
C GLU A 59 -24.53 0.46 -4.75
N THR A 60 -23.37 1.10 -4.69
CA THR A 60 -23.18 2.43 -4.10
C THR A 60 -23.78 3.52 -4.99
N PRO A 61 -24.52 4.51 -4.43
CA PRO A 61 -25.06 5.62 -5.20
C PRO A 61 -24.00 6.41 -5.98
N SER A 62 -24.19 6.52 -7.31
CA SER A 62 -23.30 7.25 -8.21
C SER A 62 -24.01 7.61 -9.53
N THR A 63 -23.50 8.64 -10.22
CA THR A 63 -23.98 9.05 -11.56
C THR A 63 -23.42 8.20 -12.72
N GLY A 64 -22.44 7.33 -12.45
CA GLY A 64 -21.75 6.51 -13.45
C GLY A 64 -21.92 4.99 -13.30
N GLY A 65 -22.79 4.54 -12.38
CA GLY A 65 -23.06 3.12 -12.13
C GLY A 65 -24.07 2.49 -13.10
N SER A 66 -24.83 1.49 -12.63
CA SER A 66 -25.87 0.81 -13.43
C SER A 66 -27.06 1.71 -13.80
N GLY A 67 -27.06 2.95 -13.32
CA GLY A 67 -28.15 3.92 -13.50
C GLY A 67 -29.28 3.76 -12.48
N VAL A 68 -29.17 2.82 -11.53
CA VAL A 68 -30.20 2.53 -10.52
C VAL A 68 -30.43 3.67 -9.53
N TRP A 69 -29.42 4.51 -9.29
CA TRP A 69 -29.54 5.65 -8.38
C TRP A 69 -29.80 6.95 -9.16
N ASN A 70 -30.84 7.68 -8.77
CA ASN A 70 -31.08 9.06 -9.15
C ASN A 70 -30.43 10.00 -8.13
N ASP A 71 -29.66 10.99 -8.58
CA ASP A 71 -29.13 12.03 -7.70
C ASP A 71 -30.23 13.08 -7.45
N ASP A 72 -30.59 13.28 -6.18
CA ASP A 72 -31.59 14.27 -5.76
C ASP A 72 -30.93 15.61 -5.35
N GLY A 73 -29.60 15.69 -5.43
CA GLY A 73 -28.81 16.89 -5.14
C GLY A 73 -28.14 16.86 -3.76
N ALA A 74 -27.35 17.91 -3.52
CA ALA A 74 -26.56 18.06 -2.31
C ALA A 74 -27.45 18.20 -1.06
N CYS A 75 -26.95 17.69 0.06
CA CYS A 75 -27.64 17.74 1.35
C CYS A 75 -26.72 18.22 2.50
N GLY A 76 -27.28 18.96 3.48
CA GLY A 76 -26.57 19.36 4.72
C GLY A 76 -26.96 20.72 5.35
N GLY A 77 -27.07 20.77 6.69
CA GLY A 77 -27.26 22.00 7.48
C GLY A 77 -27.66 21.75 8.95
N GLY A 78 -26.85 22.22 9.91
CA GLY A 78 -27.16 22.20 11.36
C GLY A 78 -25.93 22.34 12.26
N SER A 79 -25.66 23.57 12.71
CA SER A 79 -24.57 24.08 13.60
C SER A 79 -24.51 23.42 14.99
N THR A 80 -23.44 23.43 15.80
CA THR A 80 -22.46 24.48 16.19
C THR A 80 -21.21 23.77 16.79
N THR A 81 -19.97 23.95 16.33
CA THR A 81 -19.01 25.02 16.72
C THR A 81 -17.69 24.78 15.95
N PRO A 82 -17.06 25.77 15.27
CA PRO A 82 -15.70 25.66 14.70
C PRO A 82 -14.70 26.62 15.41
N PRO A 83 -13.40 26.64 15.06
CA PRO A 83 -12.29 25.80 15.53
C PRO A 83 -11.21 26.62 16.30
N PRO A 84 -10.08 26.03 16.73
CA PRO A 84 -8.80 26.69 16.59
C PRO A 84 -8.10 26.15 15.35
N THR A 85 -7.96 27.01 14.36
CA THR A 85 -6.82 26.98 13.44
C THR A 85 -5.56 27.28 14.26
N GLY A 86 -4.80 26.24 14.60
CA GLY A 86 -3.53 26.37 15.29
C GLY A 86 -2.70 25.11 15.08
N GLY A 87 -1.58 25.24 14.37
CA GLY A 87 -0.58 24.18 14.29
C GLY A 87 0.04 23.91 15.67
N GLY A 88 0.35 22.63 15.92
CA GLY A 88 1.24 22.22 17.02
C GLY A 88 0.56 21.80 18.33
N SER A 89 0.05 20.57 18.39
CA SER A 89 0.23 19.59 19.49
C SER A 89 -0.93 18.56 19.52
N CYS A 90 -0.58 17.29 19.69
CA CYS A 90 -1.52 16.17 19.84
C CYS A 90 -2.24 16.22 21.20
N SER A 91 -3.45 16.77 21.28
CA SER A 91 -4.27 16.69 22.50
C SER A 91 -5.67 16.19 22.17
N TYR A 92 -5.92 14.90 22.42
CA TYR A 92 -7.20 14.21 22.20
C TYR A 92 -7.64 13.45 23.45
N PRO A 93 -8.97 13.26 23.67
CA PRO A 93 -9.48 12.53 24.83
C PRO A 93 -9.00 11.07 24.83
N ASN A 94 -8.83 10.50 26.04
CA ASN A 94 -8.53 9.07 26.15
C ASN A 94 -9.73 8.23 25.68
N TRP A 95 -9.45 7.07 25.08
CA TRP A 95 -10.48 6.10 24.73
C TRP A 95 -11.10 5.48 26.00
N THR A 96 -12.42 5.27 25.95
CA THR A 96 -13.21 4.66 27.00
C THR A 96 -14.03 3.51 26.42
N ALA A 97 -13.90 2.32 27.00
CA ALA A 97 -14.63 1.13 26.58
C ALA A 97 -16.15 1.35 26.62
N GLY A 98 -16.87 0.89 25.60
CA GLY A 98 -18.33 0.97 25.51
C GLY A 98 -18.90 2.37 25.25
N THR A 99 -18.07 3.38 25.01
CA THR A 99 -18.52 4.73 24.60
C THR A 99 -18.69 4.79 23.09
N TRP A 100 -19.79 5.38 22.60
CA TRP A 100 -20.01 5.56 21.18
C TRP A 100 -19.10 6.65 20.58
N TYR A 101 -18.43 6.34 19.48
CA TYR A 101 -17.54 7.23 18.75
C TYR A 101 -17.97 7.30 17.28
N ASP A 102 -18.32 8.49 16.81
CA ASP A 102 -18.64 8.68 15.40
C ASP A 102 -17.40 8.54 14.52
N ALA A 103 -17.61 8.19 13.24
CA ALA A 103 -16.51 8.12 12.28
C ALA A 103 -15.78 9.47 12.21
N GLY A 104 -14.46 9.43 12.32
CA GLY A 104 -13.59 10.60 12.39
C GLY A 104 -13.20 11.02 13.82
N ALA A 105 -13.87 10.50 14.87
CA ALA A 105 -13.46 10.75 16.25
C ALA A 105 -12.05 10.23 16.52
N ILE A 106 -11.21 11.04 17.20
CA ILE A 106 -9.83 10.68 17.53
C ILE A 106 -9.70 10.54 19.04
N VAL A 107 -9.11 9.43 19.47
CA VAL A 107 -8.88 9.11 20.87
C VAL A 107 -7.43 8.71 21.11
N LYS A 108 -6.91 8.97 22.30
CA LYS A 108 -5.66 8.40 22.79
C LYS A 108 -5.94 7.05 23.45
N TYR A 109 -5.33 5.99 22.95
CA TYR A 109 -5.49 4.65 23.52
C TYR A 109 -4.43 4.37 24.60
N THR A 110 -4.65 3.34 25.42
CA THR A 110 -3.84 3.03 26.61
C THR A 110 -2.38 2.71 26.29
N ASN A 111 -2.10 2.27 25.06
CA ASN A 111 -0.73 2.07 24.54
C ASN A 111 0.02 3.38 24.20
N GLY A 112 -0.61 4.53 24.43
CA GLY A 112 -0.04 5.86 24.17
C GLY A 112 -0.23 6.37 22.74
N GLY A 113 -0.74 5.54 21.82
CA GLY A 113 -1.03 5.91 20.43
C GLY A 113 -2.38 6.63 20.27
N TYR A 114 -2.56 7.33 19.15
CA TYR A 114 -3.84 7.93 18.79
C TYR A 114 -4.52 7.12 17.70
N TYR A 115 -5.84 7.04 17.75
CA TYR A 115 -6.64 6.26 16.82
C TYR A 115 -7.86 7.06 16.38
N ARG A 116 -8.15 7.03 15.09
CA ARG A 116 -9.33 7.64 14.47
C ARG A 116 -10.37 6.55 14.18
N ALA A 117 -11.63 6.78 14.52
CA ALA A 117 -12.71 5.87 14.17
C ALA A 117 -12.91 5.91 12.65
N LYS A 118 -12.61 4.81 11.94
CA LYS A 118 -12.89 4.67 10.51
C LYS A 118 -14.37 4.57 10.21
N ASN A 119 -15.08 3.90 11.12
CA ASN A 119 -16.52 3.69 11.09
C ASN A 119 -17.07 4.06 12.47
N ALA A 120 -18.37 4.41 12.53
CA ALA A 120 -19.03 4.63 13.81
C ALA A 120 -18.86 3.39 14.70
N ASN A 121 -18.40 3.62 15.92
CA ASN A 121 -17.94 2.57 16.80
C ASN A 121 -18.66 2.66 18.16
N PRO A 122 -19.37 1.61 18.61
CA PRO A 122 -20.04 1.56 19.92
C PRO A 122 -19.08 1.42 21.13
N GLY A 123 -17.78 1.67 20.95
CA GLY A 123 -16.79 1.60 22.02
C GLY A 123 -15.98 0.31 22.05
N TYR A 124 -15.85 -0.36 20.90
CA TYR A 124 -14.88 -1.43 20.68
C TYR A 124 -13.45 -0.91 20.68
N ASP A 125 -12.52 -1.81 20.96
CA ASP A 125 -11.12 -1.50 21.22
C ASP A 125 -10.32 -1.08 19.96
N PRO A 126 -9.57 0.04 20.01
CA PRO A 126 -8.66 0.53 18.98
C PRO A 126 -7.64 -0.44 18.40
N VAL A 127 -7.20 -1.46 19.15
CA VAL A 127 -6.19 -2.41 18.67
C VAL A 127 -6.76 -3.77 18.26
N ILE A 128 -8.02 -4.05 18.57
CA ILE A 128 -8.65 -5.34 18.23
C ILE A 128 -9.23 -5.32 16.81
N SER A 129 -9.79 -4.18 16.39
CA SER A 129 -10.52 -4.11 15.11
C SER A 129 -10.10 -2.92 14.27
N THR A 130 -9.35 -3.21 13.20
CA THR A 130 -8.98 -2.27 12.12
C THR A 130 -10.16 -1.90 11.21
N TRP A 131 -11.34 -2.52 11.46
CA TRP A 131 -12.59 -2.11 10.86
C TRP A 131 -13.13 -0.84 11.50
N TYR A 132 -13.13 -0.77 12.83
CA TYR A 132 -13.64 0.40 13.54
C TYR A 132 -12.59 1.51 13.70
N TRP A 133 -11.30 1.16 13.83
CA TRP A 133 -10.25 2.13 14.12
C TRP A 133 -9.08 2.08 13.13
N GLU A 134 -8.41 3.22 12.97
CA GLU A 134 -7.09 3.33 12.36
C GLU A 134 -6.14 4.16 13.22
N PRO A 135 -4.83 3.90 13.18
CA PRO A 135 -3.84 4.76 13.80
C PRO A 135 -3.92 6.20 13.25
N TYR A 136 -3.72 7.18 14.11
CA TYR A 136 -3.72 8.60 13.79
C TYR A 136 -2.42 9.27 14.26
N SER A 137 -1.85 10.14 13.42
CA SER A 137 -0.69 10.96 13.74
C SER A 137 -1.06 12.45 13.62
N CYS A 138 -0.72 13.25 14.62
CA CYS A 138 -1.06 14.67 14.63
C CYS A 138 0.05 15.48 13.96
N THR A 139 0.09 15.39 12.64
CA THR A 139 0.84 16.29 11.77
C THR A 139 -0.17 16.90 10.80
N GLY A 140 -0.42 18.20 10.95
CA GLY A 140 -1.58 18.87 10.35
C GLY A 140 -1.47 19.16 8.85
N GLY A 141 -2.64 19.06 8.18
CA GLY A 141 -3.08 19.96 7.11
C GLY A 141 -2.77 19.58 5.66
N GLY A 142 -3.73 18.93 4.98
CA GLY A 142 -3.75 18.83 3.51
C GLY A 142 -4.65 17.71 2.99
N THR A 143 -5.78 18.07 2.40
CA THR A 143 -6.91 17.25 1.92
C THR A 143 -6.57 16.27 0.78
N GLY A 144 -7.12 15.06 0.86
CA GLY A 144 -7.20 14.12 -0.27
C GLY A 144 -7.42 12.69 0.22
N GLY A 145 -8.64 12.16 0.07
CA GLY A 145 -9.01 10.81 0.49
C GLY A 145 -8.25 9.71 -0.27
N GLY A 146 -8.07 8.57 0.40
CA GLY A 146 -7.51 7.37 -0.19
C GLY A 146 -6.75 6.55 0.83
N GLY A 147 -7.13 5.29 1.00
CA GLY A 147 -6.71 4.42 2.09
C GLY A 147 -5.20 4.35 2.33
N GLY A 148 -4.85 4.25 3.61
CA GLY A 148 -3.61 3.63 4.10
C GLY A 148 -2.38 3.85 3.23
N THR A 149 -1.98 5.10 3.02
CA THR A 149 -0.59 5.36 2.67
C THR A 149 0.20 5.29 3.98
N THR A 150 1.00 4.24 4.12
CA THR A 150 2.33 4.45 4.70
C THR A 150 2.91 5.57 3.86
N SER A 151 2.97 6.80 4.39
CA SER A 151 3.36 7.96 3.58
C SER A 151 4.76 7.70 3.02
N GLY A 152 4.85 7.23 1.78
CA GLY A 152 6.09 6.86 1.09
C GLY A 152 6.15 5.47 0.47
N PHE A 153 5.47 4.42 0.97
CA PHE A 153 5.63 3.07 0.39
C PHE A 153 4.62 2.83 -0.76
N PRO A 154 5.04 2.40 -1.96
CA PRO A 154 4.15 2.41 -3.13
C PRO A 154 3.11 1.26 -3.20
N VAL A 155 3.16 0.32 -2.25
CA VAL A 155 2.22 -0.81 -2.13
C VAL A 155 1.51 -0.70 -0.80
N THR A 156 0.17 -0.75 -0.81
CA THR A 156 -0.62 -0.84 0.42
C THR A 156 -0.70 -2.26 0.94
N GLU A 157 -1.02 -2.45 2.22
CA GLU A 157 -1.25 -3.79 2.79
C GLU A 157 -2.36 -4.56 2.05
N ALA A 158 -3.43 -3.87 1.63
CA ALA A 158 -4.51 -4.47 0.87
C ALA A 158 -4.03 -4.99 -0.50
N GLN A 159 -3.20 -4.22 -1.20
CA GLN A 159 -2.59 -4.66 -2.46
C GLN A 159 -1.63 -5.83 -2.22
N PHE A 160 -0.79 -5.77 -1.19
CA PHE A 160 0.08 -6.89 -0.81
C PHE A 160 -0.72 -8.18 -0.53
N ASN A 161 -1.86 -8.07 0.16
CA ASN A 161 -2.76 -9.21 0.39
C ASN A 161 -3.35 -9.78 -0.91
N GLN A 162 -3.67 -8.92 -1.88
CA GLN A 162 -4.14 -9.37 -3.20
C GLN A 162 -3.04 -10.01 -4.05
N MET A 163 -1.80 -9.53 -3.91
CA MET A 163 -0.63 -10.12 -4.58
C MET A 163 -0.34 -11.54 -4.06
N PHE A 164 -0.51 -11.75 -2.75
CA PHE A 164 -0.15 -12.99 -2.06
C PHE A 164 -1.33 -13.54 -1.22
N PRO A 165 -2.40 -14.06 -1.85
CA PRO A 165 -3.60 -14.50 -1.15
C PRO A 165 -3.39 -15.77 -0.31
N ASN A 166 -2.40 -16.59 -0.69
CA ASN A 166 -2.11 -17.87 -0.03
C ASN A 166 -0.85 -17.84 0.86
N ARG A 167 -0.26 -16.65 1.09
CA ARG A 167 0.96 -16.57 1.90
C ARG A 167 0.71 -17.07 3.30
N ILE A 168 1.76 -17.62 3.91
CA ILE A 168 1.71 -17.99 5.32
C ILE A 168 1.91 -16.75 6.23
N ALA A 169 1.50 -16.87 7.49
CA ALA A 169 1.55 -15.77 8.46
C ALA A 169 2.97 -15.23 8.74
N PHE A 170 4.02 -16.02 8.49
CA PHE A 170 5.41 -15.59 8.62
C PHE A 170 5.69 -14.33 7.79
N TYR A 171 5.17 -14.25 6.56
CA TYR A 171 5.40 -13.15 5.65
C TYR A 171 4.38 -12.02 5.85
N SER A 172 4.63 -11.17 6.84
CA SER A 172 3.78 -10.01 7.12
C SER A 172 4.16 -8.78 6.29
N TYR A 173 3.14 -7.98 5.93
CA TYR A 173 3.35 -6.69 5.27
C TYR A 173 4.18 -5.73 6.13
N ALA A 174 3.95 -5.73 7.45
CA ALA A 174 4.72 -4.92 8.39
C ALA A 174 6.23 -5.23 8.35
N ALA A 175 6.60 -6.52 8.22
CA ALA A 175 8.00 -6.92 8.10
C ALA A 175 8.63 -6.46 6.78
N LEU A 176 7.89 -6.49 5.66
CA LEU A 176 8.35 -5.93 4.38
C LEU A 176 8.61 -4.42 4.50
N VAL A 177 7.65 -3.68 5.06
CA VAL A 177 7.78 -2.22 5.24
C VAL A 177 8.95 -1.88 6.18
N ASP A 178 9.16 -2.68 7.22
CA ASP A 178 10.28 -2.47 8.13
C ASP A 178 11.64 -2.73 7.47
N ALA A 179 11.75 -3.80 6.69
CA ALA A 179 12.96 -4.10 5.91
C ALA A 179 13.27 -2.99 4.87
N ALA A 180 12.24 -2.43 4.23
CA ALA A 180 12.41 -1.34 3.27
C ALA A 180 13.09 -0.10 3.88
N LYS A 181 12.89 0.18 5.18
CA LYS A 181 13.53 1.33 5.87
C LYS A 181 15.06 1.23 5.91
N LYS A 182 15.63 0.03 5.82
CA LYS A 182 17.10 -0.17 5.79
C LYS A 182 17.72 0.27 4.48
N TYR A 183 16.93 0.36 3.40
CA TYR A 183 17.37 0.77 2.08
C TYR A 183 16.49 1.92 1.58
N PRO A 184 16.73 3.18 2.01
CA PRO A 184 15.83 4.30 1.73
C PRO A 184 15.59 4.60 0.25
N ALA A 185 16.43 4.10 -0.66
CA ALA A 185 16.26 4.23 -2.11
C ALA A 185 15.31 3.17 -2.72
N PHE A 186 15.11 2.05 -2.03
CA PHE A 186 14.25 0.95 -2.47
C PHE A 186 12.80 1.39 -2.58
N ALA A 187 12.21 1.25 -3.77
CA ALA A 187 10.85 1.67 -4.08
C ALA A 187 10.58 3.17 -3.78
N ALA A 188 11.63 3.98 -3.75
CA ALA A 188 11.57 5.40 -3.39
C ALA A 188 12.33 6.30 -4.38
N THR A 189 12.97 5.72 -5.40
CA THR A 189 13.77 6.43 -6.40
C THR A 189 12.99 6.62 -7.70
N GLY A 190 13.11 7.80 -8.32
CA GLY A 190 12.45 8.13 -9.58
C GLY A 190 11.00 8.59 -9.45
N SER A 191 10.23 8.52 -10.55
CA SER A 191 8.81 8.88 -10.56
C SER A 191 7.97 7.85 -9.81
N ASP A 192 6.74 8.19 -9.44
CA ASP A 192 5.83 7.23 -8.79
C ASP A 192 5.55 5.98 -9.66
N THR A 193 5.60 6.13 -10.98
CA THR A 193 5.56 4.99 -11.91
C THR A 193 6.76 4.07 -11.71
N VAL A 194 7.98 4.61 -11.67
CA VAL A 194 9.21 3.82 -11.47
C VAL A 194 9.21 3.15 -10.10
N LYS A 195 8.82 3.87 -9.04
CA LYS A 195 8.70 3.31 -7.69
C LYS A 195 7.74 2.11 -7.64
N LYS A 196 6.58 2.22 -8.28
CA LYS A 196 5.58 1.14 -8.38
C LYS A 196 6.07 -0.01 -9.25
N GLN A 197 6.77 0.27 -10.35
CA GLN A 197 7.39 -0.77 -11.18
C GLN A 197 8.47 -1.53 -10.40
N GLU A 198 9.32 -0.83 -9.66
CA GLU A 198 10.39 -1.46 -8.87
C GLU A 198 9.82 -2.41 -7.80
N ILE A 199 8.86 -1.95 -6.98
CA ILE A 199 8.28 -2.81 -5.95
C ILE A 199 7.46 -3.96 -6.55
N ALA A 200 6.78 -3.75 -7.68
CA ALA A 200 6.12 -4.84 -8.39
C ALA A 200 7.13 -5.86 -8.92
N ALA A 201 8.28 -5.43 -9.43
CA ALA A 201 9.35 -6.30 -9.92
C ALA A 201 9.99 -7.11 -8.79
N PHE A 202 10.26 -6.46 -7.65
CA PHE A 202 10.74 -7.13 -6.45
C PHE A 202 9.75 -8.20 -5.98
N LEU A 203 8.48 -7.83 -5.80
CA LEU A 203 7.45 -8.76 -5.32
C LEU A 203 7.15 -9.88 -6.33
N ALA A 204 7.25 -9.63 -7.63
CA ALA A 204 7.07 -10.65 -8.66
C ALA A 204 8.16 -11.73 -8.63
N ASN A 205 9.42 -11.31 -8.43
CA ASN A 205 10.50 -12.28 -8.21
C ASN A 205 10.30 -13.02 -6.88
N VAL A 206 9.95 -12.33 -5.80
CA VAL A 206 9.61 -12.97 -4.52
C VAL A 206 8.49 -14.00 -4.69
N ASN A 207 7.44 -13.67 -5.46
CA ASN A 207 6.35 -14.60 -5.76
C ASN A 207 6.87 -15.88 -6.44
N HIS A 208 7.82 -15.74 -7.36
CA HIS A 208 8.40 -16.88 -8.06
C HIS A 208 9.27 -17.75 -7.12
N GLU A 209 10.20 -17.14 -6.39
CA GLU A 209 11.16 -17.85 -5.54
C GLU A 209 10.51 -18.62 -4.39
N SER A 210 9.44 -18.06 -3.81
CA SER A 210 8.82 -18.58 -2.59
C SER A 210 7.49 -19.30 -2.81
N GLY A 211 7.09 -19.51 -4.07
CA GLY A 211 5.78 -20.07 -4.42
C GLY A 211 4.62 -19.20 -3.92
N GLY A 212 4.72 -17.88 -4.08
CA GLY A 212 3.73 -16.91 -3.59
C GLY A 212 3.77 -16.74 -2.07
N LEU A 213 4.96 -16.78 -1.47
CA LEU A 213 5.20 -16.69 -0.03
C LEU A 213 4.56 -17.84 0.77
N VAL A 214 4.46 -19.02 0.16
CA VAL A 214 4.00 -20.26 0.83
C VAL A 214 5.18 -20.97 1.50
N TYR A 215 6.36 -20.91 0.87
CA TYR A 215 7.56 -21.60 1.36
C TYR A 215 8.52 -20.61 2.04
N VAL A 216 9.05 -21.01 3.19
CA VAL A 216 10.09 -20.26 3.92
C VAL A 216 11.48 -20.81 3.65
N GLU A 217 11.58 -22.09 3.34
CA GLU A 217 12.83 -22.76 3.05
C GLU A 217 12.68 -23.67 1.84
N GLU A 218 13.80 -23.98 1.20
CA GLU A 218 13.87 -24.87 0.06
C GLU A 218 13.29 -26.26 0.39
N VAL A 219 12.31 -26.67 -0.40
CA VAL A 219 11.56 -27.92 -0.20
C VAL A 219 12.43 -29.16 -0.42
N ASN A 220 13.32 -29.14 -1.41
CA ASN A 220 14.13 -30.31 -1.75
C ASN A 220 15.36 -30.43 -0.84
N GLN A 221 15.20 -31.11 0.28
CA GLN A 221 16.27 -31.31 1.27
C GLN A 221 17.50 -32.06 0.73
N ALA A 222 17.35 -32.82 -0.37
CA ALA A 222 18.48 -33.50 -1.00
C ALA A 222 19.53 -32.53 -1.56
N ASN A 223 19.11 -31.30 -1.92
CA ASN A 223 20.00 -30.27 -2.42
C ASN A 223 20.75 -29.51 -1.32
N TRP A 224 20.30 -29.58 -0.07
CA TRP A 224 20.83 -28.73 1.01
C TRP A 224 22.36 -28.80 1.19
N PRO A 225 23.02 -29.97 1.05
CA PRO A 225 24.48 -30.06 1.15
C PRO A 225 25.26 -29.35 0.03
N LEU A 226 24.60 -28.97 -1.08
CA LEU A 226 25.23 -28.34 -2.24
C LEU A 226 25.66 -26.90 -1.97
N TYR A 227 25.00 -26.22 -1.03
CA TYR A 227 25.14 -24.77 -0.82
C TYR A 227 26.26 -24.39 0.14
N CYS A 228 27.23 -25.27 0.34
CA CYS A 228 28.43 -24.97 1.09
C CYS A 228 29.63 -24.95 0.14
N ASP A 229 30.10 -23.74 -0.17
CA ASP A 229 31.36 -23.55 -0.86
C ASP A 229 32.51 -23.65 0.15
N ALA A 230 33.13 -24.83 0.20
CA ALA A 230 34.27 -25.12 1.06
C ALA A 230 35.56 -24.39 0.67
N SER A 231 35.61 -23.75 -0.51
CA SER A 231 36.76 -22.93 -0.91
C SER A 231 36.81 -21.58 -0.20
N GLN A 232 35.70 -21.15 0.40
CA GLN A 232 35.64 -19.93 1.20
C GLN A 232 36.48 -20.09 2.48
N SER A 233 37.32 -19.11 2.78
CA SER A 233 38.21 -19.15 3.96
C SER A 233 37.49 -19.30 5.30
N TYR A 234 36.23 -18.83 5.39
CA TYR A 234 35.38 -18.97 6.57
C TYR A 234 34.56 -20.28 6.57
N GLY A 235 34.63 -21.08 5.51
CA GLY A 235 33.94 -22.36 5.41
C GLY A 235 32.43 -22.28 5.65
N CYS A 236 31.91 -23.28 6.36
CA CYS A 236 30.48 -23.50 6.59
C CYS A 236 30.22 -23.80 8.07
N PRO A 237 30.42 -22.83 8.98
CA PRO A 237 30.43 -23.06 10.42
C PRO A 237 29.08 -23.52 11.00
N ALA A 238 27.96 -23.22 10.32
CA ALA A 238 26.64 -23.73 10.70
C ALA A 238 26.38 -25.18 10.22
N GLY A 239 27.31 -25.76 9.45
CA GLY A 239 27.23 -27.10 8.88
C GLY A 239 27.06 -27.10 7.35
N GLN A 240 27.50 -28.20 6.71
CA GLN A 240 27.48 -28.37 5.25
C GLN A 240 26.10 -28.12 4.62
N SER A 241 25.03 -28.56 5.29
CA SER A 241 23.65 -28.47 4.77
C SER A 241 22.88 -27.24 5.25
N ALA A 242 23.55 -26.29 5.91
CA ALA A 242 22.87 -25.21 6.62
C ALA A 242 22.57 -23.98 5.75
N TYR A 243 23.06 -23.90 4.52
CA TYR A 243 22.99 -22.70 3.66
C TYR A 243 22.07 -22.85 2.44
N HIS A 244 21.11 -23.75 2.52
CA HIS A 244 20.03 -23.90 1.55
C HIS A 244 19.13 -22.64 1.47
N GLY A 245 18.27 -22.59 0.46
CA GLY A 245 17.41 -21.44 0.20
C GLY A 245 16.46 -21.13 1.36
N ARG A 246 16.44 -19.88 1.83
CA ARG A 246 15.46 -19.37 2.80
C ARG A 246 14.92 -17.98 2.45
N GLY A 247 13.71 -17.70 2.90
CA GLY A 247 13.09 -16.38 2.83
C GLY A 247 12.57 -15.99 1.44
N PRO A 248 12.20 -14.71 1.24
CA PRO A 248 11.43 -14.26 0.08
C PRO A 248 12.10 -14.52 -1.28
N ILE A 249 13.43 -14.54 -1.32
CA ILE A 249 14.22 -14.76 -2.56
C ILE A 249 15.08 -16.03 -2.48
N GLN A 250 14.79 -16.93 -1.54
CA GLN A 250 15.55 -18.17 -1.35
C GLN A 250 17.07 -17.95 -1.22
N LEU A 251 17.49 -17.07 -0.29
CA LEU A 251 18.91 -16.82 -0.01
C LEU A 251 19.65 -18.14 0.21
N SER A 252 20.65 -18.41 -0.64
CA SER A 252 21.38 -19.68 -0.70
C SER A 252 22.88 -19.44 -0.75
N TRP A 253 23.68 -20.40 -0.35
CA TRP A 253 25.15 -20.38 -0.28
C TRP A 253 25.77 -19.66 0.91
N ASN A 254 26.74 -20.30 1.58
CA ASN A 254 27.48 -19.76 2.73
C ASN A 254 28.04 -18.35 2.49
N PHE A 255 28.54 -18.06 1.29
CA PHE A 255 29.06 -16.73 0.95
C PHE A 255 27.98 -15.65 0.88
N ASN A 256 26.76 -15.97 0.45
CA ASN A 256 25.65 -15.01 0.45
C ASN A 256 25.12 -14.77 1.86
N TYR A 257 25.03 -15.81 2.69
CA TYR A 257 24.70 -15.65 4.11
C TYR A 257 25.74 -14.78 4.83
N LYS A 258 27.04 -14.97 4.53
CA LYS A 258 28.10 -14.11 5.05
C LYS A 258 27.94 -12.65 4.60
N ALA A 259 27.81 -12.42 3.29
CA ALA A 259 27.74 -11.07 2.73
C ALA A 259 26.48 -10.32 3.18
N ALA A 260 25.31 -10.99 3.22
CA ALA A 260 24.08 -10.43 3.75
C ALA A 260 24.22 -10.11 5.24
N GLY A 261 24.80 -11.03 6.00
CA GLY A 261 25.00 -10.85 7.43
C GLY A 261 25.89 -9.67 7.77
N ASP A 262 27.02 -9.51 7.06
CA ASP A 262 27.91 -8.37 7.20
C ASP A 262 27.21 -7.04 6.90
N ALA A 263 26.45 -6.99 5.80
CA ALA A 263 25.75 -5.77 5.37
C ALA A 263 24.62 -5.37 6.33
N LEU A 264 23.95 -6.34 6.95
CA LEU A 264 22.82 -6.11 7.84
C LEU A 264 23.23 -5.97 9.31
N GLY A 265 24.47 -6.34 9.67
CA GLY A 265 24.93 -6.42 11.06
C GLY A 265 24.29 -7.58 11.82
N ILE A 266 24.04 -8.70 11.13
CA ILE A 266 23.32 -9.88 11.61
C ILE A 266 24.20 -11.10 11.31
N ASP A 267 24.63 -11.88 12.30
CA ASP A 267 25.46 -13.07 12.04
C ASP A 267 24.66 -14.23 11.42
N LEU A 268 24.45 -14.14 10.12
CA LEU A 268 23.75 -15.12 9.30
C LEU A 268 24.65 -16.28 8.87
N LEU A 269 25.99 -16.13 8.92
CA LEU A 269 26.91 -17.22 8.60
C LEU A 269 26.84 -18.31 9.68
N HIS A 270 26.84 -17.96 10.96
CA HIS A 270 26.73 -18.95 12.04
C HIS A 270 25.28 -19.27 12.40
N ASN A 271 24.33 -18.36 12.11
CA ASN A 271 22.92 -18.53 12.46
C ASN A 271 22.02 -18.36 11.22
N PRO A 272 22.15 -19.21 10.18
CA PRO A 272 21.38 -19.07 8.95
C PRO A 272 19.87 -19.25 9.14
N ASP A 273 19.46 -19.99 10.17
CA ASP A 273 18.04 -20.22 10.50
C ASP A 273 17.30 -18.96 10.94
N ARG A 274 18.01 -17.86 11.27
CA ARG A 274 17.38 -16.56 11.50
C ARG A 274 16.54 -16.11 10.31
N VAL A 275 16.95 -16.45 9.08
CA VAL A 275 16.21 -16.11 7.85
C VAL A 275 14.85 -16.82 7.78
N LYS A 276 14.71 -18.02 8.37
CA LYS A 276 13.41 -18.73 8.41
C LYS A 276 12.62 -18.53 9.71
N ASN A 277 13.26 -18.02 10.75
CA ASN A 277 12.63 -17.81 12.06
C ASN A 277 12.21 -16.36 12.29
N GLU A 278 12.83 -15.39 11.60
CA GLU A 278 12.60 -13.95 11.81
C GLU A 278 12.16 -13.27 10.51
N ALA A 279 10.87 -12.94 10.39
CA ALA A 279 10.28 -12.37 9.17
C ALA A 279 10.97 -11.06 8.71
N SER A 280 11.33 -10.18 9.64
CA SER A 280 12.04 -8.93 9.31
C SER A 280 13.43 -9.22 8.74
N VAL A 281 14.16 -10.20 9.29
CA VAL A 281 15.45 -10.64 8.75
C VAL A 281 15.28 -11.23 7.36
N ALA A 282 14.25 -12.06 7.14
CA ALA A 282 13.94 -12.64 5.84
C ALA A 282 13.72 -11.57 4.75
N TYR A 283 12.95 -10.53 5.03
CA TYR A 283 12.78 -9.43 4.08
C TYR A 283 14.04 -8.57 3.94
N GLN A 284 14.80 -8.36 5.01
CA GLN A 284 16.05 -7.59 4.94
C GLN A 284 17.08 -8.26 4.03
N THR A 285 17.20 -9.60 4.04
CA THR A 285 18.09 -10.30 3.10
C THR A 285 17.60 -10.17 1.65
N ALA A 286 16.29 -10.21 1.43
CA ALA A 286 15.71 -10.02 0.10
C ALA A 286 15.96 -8.61 -0.46
N VAL A 287 15.70 -7.58 0.34
CA VAL A 287 15.96 -6.19 -0.06
C VAL A 287 17.46 -5.93 -0.20
N TRP A 288 18.30 -6.50 0.66
CA TRP A 288 19.76 -6.45 0.51
C TRP A 288 20.21 -6.97 -0.85
N TYR A 289 19.72 -8.14 -1.26
CA TYR A 289 20.08 -8.71 -2.56
C TYR A 289 19.65 -7.80 -3.70
N TRP A 290 18.38 -7.37 -3.69
CA TRP A 290 17.80 -6.48 -4.68
C TRP A 290 18.59 -5.18 -4.88
N MET A 291 19.10 -4.63 -3.78
CA MET A 291 19.76 -3.32 -3.77
C MET A 291 21.27 -3.40 -4.03
N THR A 292 21.91 -4.55 -3.82
CA THR A 292 23.38 -4.62 -3.76
C THR A 292 24.00 -5.70 -4.63
N GLN A 293 23.25 -6.75 -4.98
CA GLN A 293 23.79 -7.91 -5.66
C GLN A 293 23.46 -7.87 -7.16
N ARG A 294 24.44 -8.29 -7.97
CA ARG A 294 24.28 -8.43 -9.43
C ARG A 294 23.99 -9.87 -9.85
N GLY A 295 24.24 -10.83 -8.95
CA GLY A 295 24.17 -12.26 -9.25
C GLY A 295 24.87 -12.62 -10.57
N PRO A 296 24.25 -13.41 -11.45
CA PRO A 296 24.79 -13.72 -12.77
C PRO A 296 24.53 -12.62 -13.83
N GLY A 297 23.89 -11.52 -13.44
CA GLY A 297 23.66 -10.34 -14.28
C GLY A 297 24.83 -9.35 -14.27
N THR A 298 24.56 -8.14 -14.77
CA THR A 298 25.57 -7.07 -14.89
C THR A 298 25.27 -5.83 -14.05
N MET A 299 24.10 -5.77 -13.43
CA MET A 299 23.61 -4.66 -12.61
C MET A 299 22.76 -5.17 -11.45
N THR A 300 22.44 -4.31 -10.49
CA THR A 300 21.50 -4.69 -9.43
C THR A 300 20.07 -4.69 -9.98
N PRO A 301 19.15 -5.51 -9.44
CA PRO A 301 17.74 -5.40 -9.76
C PRO A 301 17.16 -3.99 -9.53
N HIS A 302 17.62 -3.28 -8.48
CA HIS A 302 17.29 -1.87 -8.27
C HIS A 302 17.67 -1.01 -9.48
N ASP A 303 18.95 -1.05 -9.88
CA ASP A 303 19.47 -0.28 -11.02
C ASP A 303 18.76 -0.63 -12.33
N ALA A 304 18.38 -1.89 -12.52
CA ALA A 304 17.64 -2.33 -13.69
C ALA A 304 16.29 -1.62 -13.82
N MET A 305 15.59 -1.45 -12.70
CA MET A 305 14.28 -0.79 -12.68
C MET A 305 14.41 0.73 -12.73
N VAL A 306 15.25 1.34 -11.88
CA VAL A 306 15.33 2.82 -11.80
C VAL A 306 15.98 3.45 -13.02
N ASN A 307 16.84 2.72 -13.75
CA ASN A 307 17.47 3.19 -14.98
C ASN A 307 16.76 2.67 -16.25
N SER A 308 15.52 2.16 -16.13
CA SER A 308 14.71 1.69 -17.26
C SER A 308 15.43 0.66 -18.16
N ARG A 309 16.22 -0.24 -17.57
CA ARG A 309 16.88 -1.35 -18.30
C ARG A 309 15.93 -2.51 -18.53
N GLY A 310 14.93 -2.67 -17.67
CA GLY A 310 13.80 -3.57 -17.84
C GLY A 310 13.76 -4.72 -16.84
N PHE A 311 12.58 -5.32 -16.68
CA PHE A 311 12.34 -6.40 -15.73
C PHE A 311 13.20 -7.64 -16.01
N GLY A 312 13.55 -7.91 -17.28
CA GLY A 312 14.40 -9.04 -17.65
C GLY A 312 15.79 -9.02 -17.01
N GLU A 313 16.36 -7.84 -16.76
CA GLU A 313 17.65 -7.72 -16.06
C GLU A 313 17.53 -8.05 -14.56
N THR A 314 16.36 -7.91 -13.96
CA THR A 314 16.10 -8.38 -12.59
C THR A 314 16.10 -9.91 -12.53
N ILE A 315 15.46 -10.56 -13.50
CA ILE A 315 15.46 -12.02 -13.65
C ILE A 315 16.90 -12.51 -13.86
N ARG A 316 17.63 -11.84 -14.76
CA ARG A 316 19.03 -12.15 -15.04
C ARG A 316 19.89 -12.07 -13.79
N SER A 317 19.66 -11.08 -12.94
CA SER A 317 20.44 -10.86 -11.73
C SER A 317 20.08 -11.81 -10.59
N ILE A 318 18.91 -12.47 -10.63
CA ILE A 318 18.45 -13.39 -9.58
C ILE A 318 18.77 -14.85 -9.95
N ASN A 319 18.43 -15.28 -11.16
CA ASN A 319 18.64 -16.67 -11.60
C ASN A 319 19.00 -16.79 -13.09
N GLY A 320 19.63 -15.77 -13.66
CA GLY A 320 19.87 -15.67 -15.10
C GLY A 320 20.77 -16.72 -15.72
N SER A 321 21.64 -17.36 -14.93
CA SER A 321 22.50 -18.45 -15.41
C SER A 321 21.72 -19.71 -15.78
N LEU A 322 20.54 -19.91 -15.19
CA LEU A 322 19.69 -21.07 -15.42
C LEU A 322 18.46 -20.76 -16.29
N GLU A 323 17.96 -19.53 -16.23
CA GLU A 323 16.68 -19.17 -16.85
C GLU A 323 16.82 -18.40 -18.17
N CYS A 324 17.72 -17.43 -18.24
CA CYS A 324 17.82 -16.52 -19.37
C CYS A 324 18.49 -17.17 -20.60
N ASN A 325 18.48 -16.45 -21.73
CA ASN A 325 19.06 -16.84 -23.01
C ASN A 325 18.51 -18.18 -23.54
N GLY A 326 17.24 -18.45 -23.25
CA GLY A 326 16.56 -19.69 -23.62
C GLY A 326 16.82 -20.88 -22.68
N GLY A 327 17.48 -20.68 -21.54
CA GLY A 327 17.76 -21.74 -20.57
C GLY A 327 16.48 -22.34 -19.96
N ASN A 328 15.55 -21.49 -19.51
CA ASN A 328 14.25 -21.92 -19.02
C ASN A 328 13.14 -20.89 -19.31
N PRO A 329 12.62 -20.85 -20.56
CA PRO A 329 11.61 -19.88 -20.96
C PRO A 329 10.32 -19.94 -20.12
N ALA A 330 9.96 -21.10 -19.59
CA ALA A 330 8.77 -21.27 -18.76
C ALA A 330 8.89 -20.54 -17.41
N GLN A 331 10.07 -20.58 -16.79
CA GLN A 331 10.30 -19.86 -15.52
C GLN A 331 10.37 -18.35 -15.74
N VAL A 332 11.03 -17.89 -16.82
CA VAL A 332 11.03 -16.48 -17.21
C VAL A 332 9.59 -16.00 -17.42
N GLN A 333 8.77 -16.76 -18.15
CA GLN A 333 7.37 -16.42 -18.36
C GLN A 333 6.58 -16.34 -17.04
N SER A 334 6.78 -17.29 -16.12
CA SER A 334 6.14 -17.26 -14.80
C SER A 334 6.45 -15.98 -14.01
N ARG A 335 7.70 -15.50 -14.04
CA ARG A 335 8.09 -14.22 -13.41
C ARG A 335 7.41 -13.03 -14.09
N VAL A 336 7.41 -13.01 -15.43
CA VAL A 336 6.79 -11.94 -16.23
C VAL A 336 5.28 -11.88 -15.98
N ASP A 337 4.60 -13.02 -15.87
CA ASP A 337 3.17 -13.09 -15.55
C ASP A 337 2.87 -12.51 -14.17
N ALA A 338 3.68 -12.83 -13.16
CA ALA A 338 3.55 -12.22 -11.84
C ALA A 338 3.79 -10.70 -11.89
N TYR A 339 4.82 -10.24 -12.60
CA TYR A 339 5.12 -8.82 -12.76
C TYR A 339 3.98 -8.06 -13.41
N ASN A 340 3.45 -8.56 -14.53
CA ASN A 340 2.31 -7.95 -15.22
C ASN A 340 1.07 -7.84 -14.32
N ARG A 341 0.74 -8.90 -13.57
CA ARG A 341 -0.37 -8.86 -12.60
C ARG A 341 -0.15 -7.80 -11.53
N PHE A 342 1.06 -7.70 -10.98
CA PHE A 342 1.37 -6.78 -9.90
C PHE A 342 1.42 -5.33 -10.38
N THR A 343 1.97 -5.04 -11.57
CA THR A 343 1.93 -3.69 -12.15
C THR A 343 0.51 -3.25 -12.48
N ALA A 344 -0.34 -4.16 -12.97
CA ALA A 344 -1.75 -3.88 -13.22
C ALA A 344 -2.49 -3.51 -11.91
N LEU A 345 -2.23 -4.24 -10.83
CA LEU A 345 -2.79 -3.96 -9.50
C LEU A 345 -2.34 -2.60 -8.92
N LEU A 346 -1.12 -2.15 -9.27
CA LEU A 346 -0.60 -0.84 -8.86
C LEU A 346 -1.01 0.30 -9.81
N GLY A 347 -1.70 -0.01 -10.90
CA GLY A 347 -2.19 0.95 -11.89
C GLY A 347 -1.05 1.55 -12.74
N VAL A 348 -0.03 0.76 -13.07
CA VAL A 348 1.10 1.19 -13.92
C VAL A 348 1.38 0.20 -15.03
N ALA A 349 1.93 0.68 -16.15
CA ALA A 349 2.42 -0.19 -17.22
C ALA A 349 3.71 -0.91 -16.79
N PRO A 350 4.00 -2.12 -17.29
CA PRO A 350 5.18 -2.89 -16.90
C PRO A 350 6.50 -2.32 -17.46
N GLY A 351 6.44 -1.46 -18.48
CA GLY A 351 7.63 -0.96 -19.18
C GLY A 351 8.09 -1.93 -20.28
N ALA A 352 9.32 -1.73 -20.76
CA ALA A 352 9.92 -2.52 -21.83
C ALA A 352 10.92 -3.57 -21.30
N ASN A 353 11.43 -4.42 -22.20
CA ASN A 353 12.48 -5.42 -21.92
C ASN A 353 12.13 -6.34 -20.73
N LEU A 354 10.95 -6.96 -20.80
CA LEU A 354 10.45 -7.81 -19.71
C LEU A 354 11.15 -9.17 -19.62
N TYR A 355 11.77 -9.61 -20.71
CA TYR A 355 12.36 -10.93 -20.86
C TYR A 355 13.87 -10.87 -20.85
N CYS A 356 14.46 -12.02 -20.52
CA CYS A 356 15.85 -12.38 -20.72
C CYS A 356 15.86 -13.81 -21.31
#